data_AF-D0NND9-F1
#
_entry.id   AF-D0NND9-F1
#
_cell.length_a   1.000
_cell.length_b   1.000
_cell.length_c   1.000
_cell.angle_alpha   90.00
_cell.angle_beta   90.00
_cell.angle_gamma   90.00
#
_symmetry.space_group_name_H-M   'P 1'
#
loop_
_entity.id
_entity.type
_entity.pdbx_description
1 polymer ?
#
loop_
_entity_poly.entity_id
_entity_poly.type
_entity_poly.pdbx_seq_one_letter_code
_entity_poly.pdbx_strand_id
1 'polypeptide(L)'
;MVRLFCSIVGVAGSAFSVEVNEGKTVDDLKEAIKAKKANDFKEVDADKLQLFLAKTAGGAWLDGAGAAGVILDNAGAPVSRDENGAPQGFKKMDPLLWINNGNHFGKNFRPAEGNVHVLVVVPDQQLVSATAAISVKKRKLAEISDLITPSSFAKCKGSGSWVKWLKKLNGQIECHRVERSDDETPIPVVLLNETFARFEENCKVIKFSQNDCEFVSKLCHGLSTPYNSEATFAEKARQLLTAYLLGDDPVSTITPAIVNGSVSDGSYRFGETLLLNLECKLQKGDGGGDPTMQNVAYYIKNLPFVIDRQFPCLLVDICGPFMSVFGIVNTSDEDAICEPLVMSFPLLFFDNEWLMVSLARMCASLKAAVQELTNSCYELSASRHHDAFGLHLTTLDRLRFPYKDSVERNGTDISFQYLEVVQRFVFRANHAGVNVIIKFAKRYGAEVHDYCWGAGFAPKLLFCELLPNGWVFVVMEQLPLCPLRQANGMIVRDQLLKIENALQDGSFVHGDLREHNVMWDTSKNRVVLIDFDWSGRDGVDTYPPFMNAEIAWPPGAVCGEPLQVAHDAYWIASIAARLK
;
A
#
# COMPACT_ATOMS: atom_id res chain seq x y z
N MET A 1 38.24 9.34 34.17
CA MET A 1 37.19 8.91 33.22
C MET A 1 36.02 8.43 34.03
N VAL A 2 34.79 8.67 33.57
CA VAL A 2 33.56 8.15 34.14
C VAL A 2 32.97 7.11 33.19
N ARG A 3 32.39 6.05 33.77
CA ARG A 3 31.71 4.99 33.01
C ARG A 3 30.20 5.22 33.06
N LEU A 4 29.62 5.70 31.98
CA LEU A 4 28.19 5.94 31.89
C LEU A 4 27.50 4.73 31.26
N PHE A 5 26.37 4.33 31.83
CA PHE A 5 25.50 3.32 31.22
C PHE A 5 24.43 4.00 30.37
N CYS A 6 24.32 3.57 29.13
CA CYS A 6 23.45 4.12 28.11
C CYS A 6 22.40 3.08 27.70
N SER A 7 21.22 3.51 27.29
CA SER A 7 20.20 2.65 26.69
C SER A 7 19.62 3.33 25.45
N ILE A 8 19.35 2.56 24.40
CA ILE A 8 18.70 3.07 23.18
C ILE A 8 17.18 3.02 23.41
N VAL A 9 16.52 4.17 23.24
CA VAL A 9 15.06 4.28 23.45
C VAL A 9 14.33 3.46 22.38
N GLY A 10 13.31 2.69 22.79
CA GLY A 10 12.54 1.82 21.89
C GLY A 10 13.22 0.49 21.53
N VAL A 11 14.43 0.20 22.02
CA VAL A 11 15.13 -1.07 21.78
C VAL A 11 15.30 -1.83 23.09
N ALA A 12 14.53 -2.92 23.26
CA ALA A 12 14.58 -3.76 24.45
C ALA A 12 15.96 -4.41 24.63
N GLY A 13 16.48 -4.42 25.87
CA GLY A 13 17.77 -5.04 26.20
C GLY A 13 18.99 -4.31 25.62
N SER A 14 18.85 -3.05 25.21
CA SER A 14 19.91 -2.30 24.52
C SER A 14 20.98 -1.69 25.43
N ALA A 15 20.97 -1.95 26.74
CA ALA A 15 21.87 -1.30 27.70
C ALA A 15 23.36 -1.60 27.44
N PHE A 16 24.22 -0.58 27.51
CA PHE A 16 25.67 -0.70 27.31
C PHE A 16 26.44 0.39 28.07
N SER A 17 27.73 0.16 28.34
CA SER A 17 28.58 1.14 29.02
C SER A 17 29.55 1.86 28.08
N VAL A 18 29.73 3.16 28.28
CA VAL A 18 30.73 4.00 27.59
C VAL A 18 31.63 4.67 28.61
N GLU A 19 32.94 4.71 28.33
CA GLU A 19 33.91 5.46 29.13
C GLU A 19 34.23 6.79 28.47
N VAL A 20 34.17 7.87 29.24
CA VAL A 20 34.39 9.23 28.75
C VAL A 20 35.08 10.06 29.83
N ASN A 21 35.87 11.06 29.45
CA ASN A 21 36.45 11.99 30.42
C ASN A 21 35.37 12.98 30.91
N GLU A 22 35.23 13.19 32.21
CA GLU A 22 34.23 14.09 32.80
C GLU A 22 34.37 15.56 32.36
N GLY A 23 35.57 15.98 31.94
CA GLY A 23 35.83 17.32 31.39
C GLY A 23 35.53 17.47 29.90
N LYS A 24 35.01 16.42 29.25
CA LYS A 24 34.62 16.43 27.83
C LYS A 24 33.18 16.91 27.64
N THR A 25 32.83 17.30 26.41
CA THR A 25 31.48 17.78 26.08
C THR A 25 30.51 16.61 25.90
N VAL A 26 29.22 16.91 25.83
CA VAL A 26 28.20 15.94 25.41
C VAL A 26 28.40 15.54 23.94
N ASP A 27 28.94 16.42 23.11
CA ASP A 27 29.34 16.08 21.74
C ASP A 27 30.41 14.97 21.69
N ASP A 28 31.48 15.11 22.50
CA ASP A 28 32.49 14.05 22.66
C ASP A 28 31.87 12.72 23.17
N LEU A 29 30.83 12.79 24.01
CA LEU A 29 30.09 11.60 24.47
C LEU A 29 29.29 10.94 23.34
N LYS A 30 28.71 11.72 22.43
CA LYS A 30 28.02 11.17 21.24
C LYS A 30 29.00 10.39 20.36
N GLU A 31 30.20 10.93 20.14
CA GLU A 31 31.27 10.23 19.41
C GLU A 31 31.67 8.93 20.11
N ALA A 32 31.84 8.95 21.43
CA ALA A 32 32.17 7.76 22.21
C ALA A 32 31.06 6.69 22.17
N ILE A 33 29.79 7.11 22.17
CA ILE A 33 28.63 6.22 22.02
C ILE A 33 28.60 5.58 20.62
N LYS A 34 28.78 6.40 19.56
CA LYS A 34 28.85 5.91 18.17
C LYS A 34 29.97 4.89 18.03
N ALA A 35 31.17 5.20 18.51
CA ALA A 35 32.33 4.30 18.45
C ALA A 35 32.08 2.98 19.20
N LYS A 36 31.41 3.02 20.37
CA LYS A 36 31.12 1.83 21.17
C LYS A 36 30.12 0.88 20.50
N LYS A 37 29.17 1.43 19.76
CA LYS A 37 28.10 0.70 19.06
C LYS A 37 28.15 0.98 17.56
N ALA A 38 29.35 0.88 16.98
CA ALA A 38 29.60 1.29 15.59
C ALA A 38 28.73 0.56 14.55
N ASN A 39 28.33 -0.68 14.83
CA ASN A 39 27.40 -1.42 13.97
C ASN A 39 25.96 -0.90 14.10
N ASP A 40 25.52 -0.60 15.33
CA ASP A 40 24.15 -0.10 15.59
C ASP A 40 23.97 1.34 15.11
N PHE A 41 25.07 2.12 15.04
CA PHE A 41 25.10 3.53 14.61
C PHE A 41 25.87 3.76 13.31
N LYS A 42 26.00 2.73 12.45
CA LYS A 42 26.83 2.79 11.24
C LYS A 42 26.38 3.91 10.29
N GLU A 43 25.07 4.10 10.14
CA GLU A 43 24.44 5.06 9.23
C GLU A 43 23.98 6.35 9.95
N VAL A 44 24.38 6.55 11.21
CA VAL A 44 23.98 7.71 12.02
C VAL A 44 25.23 8.48 12.40
N ASP A 45 25.32 9.74 11.97
CA ASP A 45 26.38 10.63 12.42
C ASP A 45 26.23 10.93 13.92
N ALA A 46 27.35 10.99 14.63
CA ALA A 46 27.32 11.14 16.08
C ALA A 46 26.56 12.40 16.50
N ASP A 47 26.72 13.50 15.73
CA ASP A 47 26.02 14.77 15.96
C ASP A 47 24.49 14.64 15.95
N LYS A 48 23.95 13.69 15.16
CA LYS A 48 22.51 13.40 15.07
C LYS A 48 21.97 12.71 16.30
N LEU A 49 22.78 11.99 17.08
CA LEU A 49 22.30 11.37 18.32
C LEU A 49 21.77 12.43 19.27
N GLN A 50 20.57 12.21 19.81
CA GLN A 50 20.01 13.03 20.88
C GLN A 50 20.16 12.30 22.20
N LEU A 51 20.82 12.94 23.16
CA LEU A 51 21.09 12.36 24.47
C LEU A 51 20.19 13.00 25.53
N PHE A 52 19.60 12.18 26.39
CA PHE A 52 18.75 12.62 27.49
C PHE A 52 19.24 12.01 28.80
N LEU A 53 19.11 12.74 29.90
CA LEU A 53 19.39 12.18 31.23
C LEU A 53 18.30 11.17 31.58
N ALA A 54 18.71 9.94 31.90
CA ALA A 54 17.82 8.85 32.30
C ALA A 54 17.35 9.03 33.76
N LYS A 55 16.90 10.23 34.11
CA LYS A 55 16.59 10.66 35.47
C LYS A 55 15.10 10.98 35.57
N THR A 56 14.44 10.44 36.58
CA THR A 56 13.03 10.71 36.85
C THR A 56 12.82 12.13 37.38
N ALA A 57 11.57 12.59 37.42
CA ALA A 57 11.22 13.88 38.01
C ALA A 57 11.63 13.99 39.49
N GLY A 58 11.61 12.87 40.22
CA GLY A 58 12.06 12.75 41.61
C GLY A 58 13.59 12.69 41.77
N GLY A 59 14.35 12.70 40.68
CA GLY A 59 15.80 12.72 40.71
C GLY A 59 16.49 11.36 40.83
N ALA A 60 15.74 10.26 40.75
CA ALA A 60 16.30 8.90 40.69
C ALA A 60 16.72 8.54 39.26
N TRP A 61 17.75 7.70 39.11
CA TRP A 61 18.13 7.14 37.80
C TRP A 61 17.24 5.95 37.47
N LEU A 62 16.96 5.73 36.19
CA LEU A 62 16.28 4.52 35.73
C LEU A 62 17.18 3.29 35.93
N ASP A 63 16.58 2.15 36.21
CA ASP A 63 17.25 0.86 36.05
C ASP A 63 17.05 0.31 34.63
N GLY A 64 17.57 -0.89 34.36
CA GLY A 64 17.43 -1.52 33.04
C GLY A 64 15.97 -1.79 32.65
N ALA A 65 15.09 -2.09 33.61
CA ALA A 65 13.67 -2.34 33.35
C ALA A 65 12.92 -1.03 33.06
N GLY A 66 13.20 0.02 33.85
CA GLY A 66 12.65 1.36 33.64
C GLY A 66 13.08 1.95 32.30
N ALA A 67 14.34 1.76 31.90
CA ALA A 67 14.83 2.19 30.60
C ALA A 67 14.16 1.43 29.43
N ALA A 68 13.85 0.14 29.60
CA ALA A 68 13.14 -0.65 28.58
C ALA A 68 11.67 -0.20 28.38
N GLY A 69 11.06 0.42 29.39
CA GLY A 69 9.72 0.99 29.32
C GLY A 69 9.64 2.40 28.73
N VAL A 70 10.76 3.00 28.33
CA VAL A 70 10.79 4.33 27.71
C VAL A 70 10.51 4.20 26.21
N ILE A 71 9.53 4.96 25.73
CA ILE A 71 9.13 5.07 24.32
C ILE A 71 9.33 6.50 23.82
N LEU A 72 9.18 6.73 22.52
CA LEU A 72 9.16 8.08 21.94
C LEU A 72 7.71 8.61 21.90
N ASP A 73 7.54 9.90 22.18
CA ASP A 73 6.29 10.61 21.91
C ASP A 73 6.18 11.03 20.43
N ASN A 74 5.05 11.61 20.05
CA ASN A 74 4.81 12.07 18.67
C ASN A 74 5.77 13.18 18.19
N ALA A 75 6.56 13.78 19.08
CA ALA A 75 7.59 14.76 18.77
C ALA A 75 9.00 14.15 18.75
N GLY A 76 9.13 12.82 18.92
CA GLY A 76 10.39 12.11 18.97
C GLY A 76 11.19 12.32 20.26
N ALA A 77 10.54 12.79 21.33
CA ALA A 77 11.17 12.91 22.65
C ALA A 77 10.86 11.67 23.51
N PRO A 78 11.81 11.21 24.35
CA PRO A 78 11.58 10.05 25.19
C PRO A 78 10.57 10.37 26.30
N VAL A 79 9.62 9.47 26.47
CA VAL A 79 8.55 9.52 27.47
C VAL A 79 8.36 8.15 28.11
N SER A 80 8.07 8.15 29.41
CA SER A 80 7.66 6.96 30.18
C SER A 80 6.41 7.30 30.98
N ARG A 81 5.77 6.31 31.62
CA ARG A 81 4.70 6.56 32.60
C ARG A 81 5.25 6.37 34.01
N ASP A 82 4.91 7.28 34.91
CA ASP A 82 5.19 7.12 36.32
C ASP A 82 4.24 6.11 36.99
N GLU A 83 4.44 5.86 38.29
CA GLU A 83 3.64 4.92 39.09
C GLU A 83 2.13 5.28 39.13
N ASN A 84 1.78 6.53 38.80
CA ASN A 84 0.39 7.02 38.74
C ASN A 84 -0.16 7.03 37.30
N GLY A 85 0.61 6.54 36.32
CA GLY A 85 0.25 6.50 34.91
C GLY A 85 0.42 7.84 34.17
N ALA A 86 0.97 8.86 34.81
CA ALA A 86 1.20 10.17 34.20
C ALA A 86 2.45 10.15 33.30
N PRO A 87 2.43 10.84 32.15
CA PRO A 87 3.57 10.90 31.25
C PRO A 87 4.72 11.70 31.87
N GLN A 88 5.90 11.09 31.92
CA GLN A 88 7.15 11.67 32.38
C GLN A 88 8.14 11.77 31.22
N GLY A 89 8.52 13.00 30.86
CA GLY A 89 9.59 13.27 29.90
C GLY A 89 10.98 13.32 30.54
N PHE A 90 12.02 13.28 29.71
CA PHE A 90 13.41 13.33 30.17
C PHE A 90 14.11 14.61 29.72
N LYS A 91 15.09 15.06 30.51
CA LYS A 91 15.86 16.28 30.21
C LYS A 91 16.88 16.02 29.09
N LYS A 92 16.74 16.72 27.97
CA LYS A 92 17.72 16.70 26.88
C LYS A 92 19.06 17.29 27.35
N MET A 93 20.14 16.62 27.02
CA MET A 93 21.50 17.09 27.29
C MET A 93 21.94 18.08 26.21
N ASP A 94 22.60 19.16 26.63
CA ASP A 94 23.12 20.18 25.72
C ASP A 94 24.50 19.75 25.16
N PRO A 95 24.65 19.57 23.82
CA PRO A 95 25.91 19.18 23.19
C PRO A 95 27.12 20.05 23.57
N LEU A 96 26.89 21.34 23.85
CA LEU A 96 27.93 22.32 24.13
C LEU A 96 28.39 22.33 25.59
N LEU A 97 27.62 21.70 26.48
CA LEU A 97 27.97 21.64 27.90
C LEU A 97 28.85 20.42 28.22
N TRP A 98 29.70 20.58 29.22
CA TRP A 98 30.53 19.48 29.74
C TRP A 98 29.70 18.41 30.44
N ILE A 99 30.21 17.20 30.48
CA ILE A 99 29.59 16.07 31.17
C ILE A 99 29.48 16.37 32.68
N ASN A 100 30.52 16.95 33.28
CA ASN A 100 30.52 17.37 34.69
C ASN A 100 29.75 18.68 34.98
N ASN A 101 29.02 19.23 34.02
CA ASN A 101 28.18 20.40 34.24
C ASN A 101 27.07 20.08 35.27
N GLY A 102 26.72 21.04 36.13
CA GLY A 102 25.66 20.88 37.13
C GLY A 102 24.27 20.60 36.53
N ASN A 103 24.05 20.97 35.27
CA ASN A 103 22.83 20.63 34.52
C ASN A 103 22.79 19.18 34.01
N HIS A 104 23.92 18.46 34.08
CA HIS A 104 24.09 17.06 33.66
C HIS A 104 24.39 16.17 34.88
N PHE A 105 25.62 15.69 35.04
CA PHE A 105 26.02 14.78 36.11
C PHE A 105 26.64 15.49 37.33
N GLY A 106 27.12 16.72 37.15
CA GLY A 106 27.87 17.46 38.17
C GLY A 106 29.32 16.98 38.34
N LYS A 107 30.10 17.70 39.15
CA LYS A 107 31.49 17.34 39.45
C LYS A 107 31.57 16.10 40.33
N ASN A 108 32.53 15.21 40.05
CA ASN A 108 32.79 13.98 40.81
C ASN A 108 31.63 12.98 40.80
N PHE A 109 30.86 12.92 39.71
CA PHE A 109 29.77 11.96 39.58
C PHE A 109 30.27 10.52 39.66
N ARG A 110 29.63 9.69 40.49
CA ARG A 110 29.95 8.26 40.63
C ARG A 110 28.72 7.43 40.24
N PRO A 111 28.76 6.71 39.10
CA PRO A 111 27.67 5.85 38.67
C PRO A 111 27.52 4.67 39.63
N ALA A 112 26.28 4.33 39.97
CA ALA A 112 25.97 3.14 40.76
C ALA A 112 25.60 1.96 39.84
N GLU A 113 25.83 0.74 40.33
CA GLU A 113 25.46 -0.48 39.63
C GLU A 113 23.94 -0.58 39.42
N GLY A 114 23.52 -1.08 38.27
CA GLY A 114 22.10 -1.24 37.91
C GLY A 114 21.44 -0.01 37.29
N ASN A 115 22.07 1.16 37.34
CA ASN A 115 21.48 2.41 36.84
C ASN A 115 21.85 2.68 35.37
N VAL A 116 20.85 3.09 34.59
CA VAL A 116 20.99 3.75 33.29
C VAL A 116 21.09 5.25 33.51
N HIS A 117 22.05 5.88 32.83
CA HIS A 117 22.43 7.28 33.03
C HIS A 117 22.04 8.15 31.82
N VAL A 118 22.11 7.58 30.62
CA VAL A 118 21.86 8.26 29.36
C VAL A 118 20.86 7.48 28.53
N LEU A 119 19.80 8.13 28.08
CA LEU A 119 18.92 7.64 27.03
C LEU A 119 19.42 8.17 25.69
N VAL A 120 19.63 7.27 24.74
CA VAL A 120 20.09 7.59 23.39
C VAL A 120 18.88 7.51 22.45
N VAL A 121 18.52 8.65 21.88
CA VAL A 121 17.48 8.77 20.87
C VAL A 121 18.14 9.03 19.53
N VAL A 122 17.72 8.27 18.52
CA VAL A 122 18.13 8.45 17.12
C VAL A 122 16.99 9.21 16.44
N PRO A 123 17.18 10.46 15.99
CA PRO A 123 16.12 11.22 15.33
C PRO A 123 15.77 10.60 13.99
N ASP A 124 14.47 10.47 13.71
CA ASP A 124 13.99 10.19 12.36
C ASP A 124 14.48 11.29 11.41
N GLN A 125 15.21 10.87 10.38
CA GLN A 125 15.55 11.76 9.29
C GLN A 125 14.27 12.08 8.51
N GLN A 126 13.79 13.33 8.59
CA GLN A 126 13.08 13.94 7.46
C GLN A 126 14.09 14.11 6.31
N LEU A 127 14.30 13.04 5.57
CA LEU A 127 14.92 12.97 4.25
C LEU A 127 14.03 12.04 3.43
N VAL A 128 13.62 12.52 2.26
CA VAL A 128 13.07 11.68 1.20
C VAL A 128 13.98 10.45 1.04
N SER A 129 13.40 9.24 1.09
CA SER A 129 14.02 7.99 0.63
C SER A 129 15.41 7.67 1.21
N ALA A 130 15.44 6.95 2.34
CA ALA A 130 16.25 5.74 2.50
C ALA A 130 16.10 5.21 3.92
N THR A 131 15.06 4.42 4.16
CA THR A 131 15.34 3.14 4.80
C THR A 131 16.52 2.56 4.04
N ALA A 132 17.70 2.56 4.65
CA ALA A 132 18.58 1.43 4.41
C ALA A 132 17.92 0.19 5.09
N ALA A 133 16.73 -0.20 4.61
CA ALA A 133 16.63 -1.55 4.07
C ALA A 133 17.93 -1.69 3.33
N ILE A 134 18.80 -2.65 3.71
CA ILE A 134 19.94 -3.01 2.86
C ILE A 134 19.42 -2.82 1.46
N SER A 135 19.91 -1.81 0.73
CA SER A 135 19.51 -1.66 -0.66
C SER A 135 20.22 -2.84 -1.28
N VAL A 136 19.59 -4.00 -1.13
CA VAL A 136 19.72 -5.12 -2.01
C VAL A 136 19.29 -4.45 -3.28
N LYS A 137 20.29 -3.95 -4.00
CA LYS A 137 20.12 -3.27 -5.27
C LYS A 137 19.12 -4.14 -6.02
N LYS A 138 17.90 -3.61 -6.16
CA LYS A 138 16.78 -4.37 -6.66
C LYS A 138 17.22 -4.88 -8.02
N ARG A 139 17.19 -6.19 -8.21
CA ARG A 139 17.57 -6.77 -9.49
C ARG A 139 16.44 -6.50 -10.46
N LYS A 140 16.74 -6.17 -11.70
CA LYS A 140 15.68 -6.06 -12.69
C LYS A 140 14.94 -7.40 -12.78
N LEU A 141 13.63 -7.38 -13.01
CA LEU A 141 12.84 -8.60 -13.17
C LEU A 141 13.44 -9.49 -14.27
N ALA A 142 13.95 -8.87 -15.34
CA ALA A 142 14.70 -9.54 -16.40
C ALA A 142 15.94 -10.30 -15.88
N GLU A 143 16.67 -9.80 -14.88
CA GLU A 143 17.84 -10.48 -14.29
C GLU A 143 17.45 -11.61 -13.32
N ILE A 144 16.23 -11.56 -12.78
CA ILE A 144 15.69 -12.58 -11.88
C ILE A 144 15.07 -13.74 -12.66
N SER A 145 14.59 -13.47 -13.88
CA SER A 145 13.95 -14.45 -14.78
C SER A 145 14.75 -15.75 -14.92
N ASP A 146 16.08 -15.67 -15.04
CA ASP A 146 16.96 -16.81 -15.23
C ASP A 146 17.29 -17.57 -13.92
N LEU A 147 17.07 -16.94 -12.77
CA LEU A 147 17.43 -17.50 -11.47
C LEU A 147 16.29 -18.30 -10.83
N ILE A 148 15.06 -18.01 -11.24
CA ILE A 148 13.87 -18.69 -10.77
C ILE A 148 13.57 -19.84 -11.75
N THR A 149 13.30 -21.05 -11.26
CA THR A 149 12.70 -22.12 -12.07
C THR A 149 11.23 -22.24 -11.64
N PRO A 150 10.23 -22.20 -12.54
CA PRO A 150 8.83 -22.09 -12.13
C PRO A 150 8.40 -23.24 -11.22
N SER A 151 8.73 -24.48 -11.57
CA SER A 151 8.43 -25.67 -10.77
C SER A 151 9.14 -25.70 -9.40
N SER A 152 10.29 -25.04 -9.27
CA SER A 152 11.01 -24.90 -7.99
C SER A 152 10.42 -23.78 -7.13
N PHE A 153 10.07 -22.66 -7.76
CA PHE A 153 9.44 -21.50 -7.13
C PHE A 153 8.05 -21.82 -6.60
N ALA A 154 7.30 -22.68 -7.30
CA ALA A 154 6.03 -23.22 -6.82
C ALA A 154 6.12 -23.82 -5.41
N LYS A 155 7.27 -24.40 -5.04
CA LYS A 155 7.43 -25.10 -3.75
C LYS A 155 7.50 -24.13 -2.59
N CYS A 156 6.98 -24.53 -1.43
CA CYS A 156 7.09 -23.75 -0.20
C CYS A 156 8.41 -23.97 0.57
N LYS A 157 9.14 -25.05 0.28
CA LYS A 157 10.41 -25.43 0.92
C LYS A 157 11.51 -25.66 -0.11
N GLY A 158 12.76 -25.50 0.32
CA GLY A 158 13.95 -25.71 -0.51
C GLY A 158 14.58 -24.40 -1.00
N SER A 159 15.75 -24.52 -1.60
CA SER A 159 16.58 -23.36 -2.00
C SER A 159 15.95 -22.50 -3.10
N GLY A 160 15.06 -23.08 -3.93
CA GLY A 160 14.35 -22.37 -4.99
C GLY A 160 12.88 -22.05 -4.67
N SER A 161 12.42 -22.28 -3.44
CA SER A 161 11.02 -22.03 -3.03
C SER A 161 10.63 -20.55 -3.11
N TRP A 162 9.34 -20.28 -3.35
CA TRP A 162 8.81 -18.91 -3.31
C TRP A 162 9.06 -18.25 -1.95
N VAL A 163 8.94 -18.97 -0.83
CA VAL A 163 9.18 -18.40 0.52
C VAL A 163 10.60 -17.85 0.63
N LYS A 164 11.60 -18.59 0.15
CA LYS A 164 13.00 -18.15 0.22
C LYS A 164 13.26 -17.03 -0.79
N TRP A 165 12.68 -17.11 -1.98
CA TRP A 165 12.85 -16.10 -3.01
C TRP A 165 12.16 -14.79 -2.66
N LEU A 166 10.91 -14.77 -2.22
CA LEU A 166 10.23 -13.54 -1.83
C LEU A 166 10.98 -12.81 -0.70
N LYS A 167 11.55 -13.54 0.27
CA LYS A 167 12.44 -12.96 1.28
C LYS A 167 13.71 -12.35 0.67
N LYS A 168 14.29 -13.00 -0.34
CA LYS A 168 15.50 -12.53 -1.05
C LYS A 168 15.22 -11.34 -1.97
N LEU A 169 14.02 -11.28 -2.55
CA LEU A 169 13.56 -10.25 -3.47
C LEU A 169 13.04 -9.00 -2.75
N ASN A 170 12.88 -9.06 -1.41
CA ASN A 170 12.61 -7.89 -0.57
C ASN A 170 11.50 -6.97 -1.12
N GLY A 171 10.33 -7.54 -1.41
CA GLY A 171 9.15 -6.80 -1.86
C GLY A 171 9.07 -6.52 -3.37
N GLN A 172 10.00 -6.99 -4.20
CA GLN A 172 9.92 -6.82 -5.67
C GLN A 172 8.76 -7.58 -6.33
N ILE A 173 8.34 -8.70 -5.74
CA ILE A 173 7.18 -9.45 -6.22
C ILE A 173 6.15 -9.47 -5.10
N GLU A 174 5.07 -8.73 -5.31
CA GLU A 174 4.00 -8.60 -4.35
C GLU A 174 2.85 -9.52 -4.69
N CYS A 175 2.50 -10.42 -3.78
CA CYS A 175 1.45 -11.43 -4.00
C CYS A 175 0.70 -11.84 -2.73
N HIS A 176 0.57 -10.92 -1.75
CA HIS A 176 -0.21 -11.09 -0.50
C HIS A 176 0.17 -12.31 0.37
N ARG A 177 1.38 -12.84 0.22
CA ARG A 177 1.84 -14.08 0.88
C ARG A 177 3.06 -13.93 1.79
N VAL A 178 3.59 -12.73 1.93
CA VAL A 178 4.66 -12.40 2.87
C VAL A 178 4.29 -11.09 3.54
N GLU A 179 4.29 -11.09 4.87
CA GLU A 179 4.08 -9.90 5.68
C GLU A 179 5.22 -8.91 5.41
N ARG A 180 4.85 -7.69 5.06
CA ARG A 180 5.79 -6.59 4.85
C ARG A 180 6.22 -6.04 6.20
N SER A 181 7.49 -5.65 6.32
CA SER A 181 8.00 -4.90 7.47
C SER A 181 7.76 -3.40 7.32
N ASP A 182 7.38 -2.94 6.13
CA ASP A 182 7.00 -1.57 5.80
C ASP A 182 5.48 -1.46 5.62
N ASP A 183 4.86 -0.47 6.27
CA ASP A 183 3.41 -0.19 6.21
C ASP A 183 2.91 0.26 4.81
N GLU A 184 3.77 0.22 3.78
CA GLU A 184 3.41 0.58 2.40
C GLU A 184 2.71 -0.60 1.72
N THR A 185 1.39 -0.69 1.88
CA THR A 185 0.58 -1.58 1.04
C THR A 185 0.61 -1.06 -0.42
N PRO A 186 0.78 -1.94 -1.43
CA PRO A 186 0.84 -1.58 -2.84
C PRO A 186 -0.45 -0.92 -3.33
N ILE A 187 -0.32 -0.28 -4.50
CA ILE A 187 -1.47 0.10 -5.32
C ILE A 187 -2.11 -1.19 -5.88
N PRO A 188 -3.41 -1.43 -5.66
CA PRO A 188 -4.10 -2.60 -6.19
C PRO A 188 -4.00 -2.66 -7.71
N VAL A 189 -3.94 -3.87 -8.26
CA VAL A 189 -3.80 -4.10 -9.72
C VAL A 189 -4.96 -3.51 -10.50
N VAL A 190 -6.15 -3.47 -9.89
CA VAL A 190 -7.35 -2.86 -10.46
C VAL A 190 -7.29 -1.33 -10.55
N LEU A 191 -6.33 -0.68 -9.89
CA LEU A 191 -6.01 0.71 -10.13
C LEU A 191 -4.85 0.88 -11.09
N LEU A 192 -4.04 -0.16 -11.34
CA LEU A 192 -2.89 -0.10 -12.24
C LEU A 192 -3.23 -0.44 -13.70
N ASN A 193 -4.29 -1.22 -13.93
CA ASN A 193 -4.74 -1.56 -15.28
C ASN A 193 -6.28 -1.59 -15.37
N GLU A 194 -6.83 -0.93 -16.38
CA GLU A 194 -8.28 -0.81 -16.56
C GLU A 194 -8.96 -2.16 -16.84
N THR A 195 -8.30 -3.07 -17.56
CA THR A 195 -8.84 -4.40 -17.86
C THR A 195 -9.12 -5.20 -16.59
N PHE A 196 -8.24 -5.06 -15.59
CA PHE A 196 -8.43 -5.68 -14.28
C PHE A 196 -9.60 -5.05 -13.52
N ALA A 197 -9.78 -3.72 -13.63
CA ALA A 197 -10.93 -3.03 -13.03
C ALA A 197 -12.25 -3.50 -13.65
N ARG A 198 -12.31 -3.57 -14.98
CA ARG A 198 -13.48 -4.06 -15.72
C ARG A 198 -13.75 -5.54 -15.48
N PHE A 199 -12.72 -6.37 -15.35
CA PHE A 199 -12.88 -7.77 -14.98
C PHE A 199 -13.61 -7.92 -13.64
N GLU A 200 -13.21 -7.16 -12.62
CA GLU A 200 -13.85 -7.21 -11.30
C GLU A 200 -15.31 -6.72 -11.34
N GLU A 201 -15.58 -5.66 -12.11
CA GLU A 201 -16.95 -5.17 -12.35
C GLU A 201 -17.80 -6.23 -13.05
N ASN A 202 -17.29 -6.77 -14.15
CA ASN A 202 -17.98 -7.74 -14.99
C ASN A 202 -18.33 -9.01 -14.21
N CYS A 203 -17.48 -9.45 -13.27
CA CYS A 203 -17.81 -10.56 -12.39
C CYS A 203 -19.11 -10.34 -11.58
N LYS A 204 -19.50 -9.08 -11.35
CA LYS A 204 -20.71 -8.70 -10.62
C LYS A 204 -21.90 -8.51 -11.57
N VAL A 205 -21.69 -7.85 -12.72
CA VAL A 205 -22.80 -7.31 -13.52
C VAL A 205 -22.86 -7.76 -14.98
N ILE A 206 -21.83 -8.42 -15.54
CA ILE A 206 -21.82 -8.77 -16.96
C ILE A 206 -23.02 -9.63 -17.33
N LYS A 207 -23.64 -9.30 -18.46
CA LYS A 207 -24.64 -10.15 -19.11
C LYS A 207 -23.90 -11.22 -19.89
N PHE A 208 -24.11 -12.48 -19.53
CA PHE A 208 -23.57 -13.63 -20.25
C PHE A 208 -24.65 -14.24 -21.16
N SER A 209 -24.18 -14.93 -22.19
CA SER A 209 -24.95 -15.55 -23.25
C SER A 209 -25.21 -17.05 -22.99
N GLN A 210 -26.02 -17.66 -23.86
CA GLN A 210 -26.19 -19.11 -23.89
C GLN A 210 -24.87 -19.86 -24.10
N ASN A 211 -23.98 -19.34 -24.96
CA ASN A 211 -22.67 -19.95 -25.22
C ASN A 211 -21.79 -19.99 -23.96
N ASP A 212 -21.88 -18.96 -23.10
CA ASP A 212 -21.16 -18.92 -21.82
C ASP A 212 -21.68 -19.99 -20.86
N CYS A 213 -23.00 -20.18 -20.80
CA CYS A 213 -23.62 -21.23 -19.98
C CYS A 213 -23.22 -22.64 -20.45
N GLU A 214 -23.21 -22.85 -21.76
CA GLU A 214 -22.77 -24.12 -22.35
C GLU A 214 -21.29 -24.38 -22.11
N PHE A 215 -20.45 -23.34 -22.18
CA PHE A 215 -19.03 -23.45 -21.84
C PHE A 215 -18.85 -23.83 -20.37
N VAL A 216 -19.50 -23.13 -19.43
CA VAL A 216 -19.41 -23.45 -18.00
C VAL A 216 -19.84 -24.90 -17.74
N SER A 217 -20.93 -25.33 -18.38
CA SER A 217 -21.38 -26.73 -18.28
C SER A 217 -20.29 -27.69 -18.76
N LYS A 218 -19.71 -27.46 -19.95
CA LYS A 218 -18.60 -28.28 -20.48
C LYS A 218 -17.36 -28.25 -19.59
N LEU A 219 -17.06 -27.10 -18.99
CA LEU A 219 -15.92 -26.90 -18.09
C LEU A 219 -16.08 -27.72 -16.81
N CYS A 220 -17.22 -27.58 -16.12
CA CYS A 220 -17.53 -28.34 -14.91
C CYS A 220 -17.52 -29.84 -15.18
N HIS A 221 -18.25 -30.32 -16.20
CA HIS A 221 -18.28 -31.75 -16.52
C HIS A 221 -16.88 -32.25 -16.93
N GLY A 222 -16.18 -31.50 -17.77
CA GLY A 222 -14.88 -31.88 -18.30
C GLY A 222 -13.78 -31.95 -17.23
N LEU A 223 -13.76 -31.06 -16.24
CA LEU A 223 -12.70 -30.99 -15.24
C LEU A 223 -13.06 -31.65 -13.90
N SER A 224 -14.31 -32.09 -13.73
CA SER A 224 -14.76 -32.89 -12.59
C SER A 224 -14.40 -34.38 -12.68
N THR A 225 -14.05 -34.89 -13.87
CA THR A 225 -13.71 -36.31 -14.04
C THR A 225 -12.34 -36.64 -13.42
N PRO A 226 -12.12 -37.85 -12.89
CA PRO A 226 -10.80 -38.26 -12.41
C PRO A 226 -9.75 -38.29 -13.54
N TYR A 227 -8.59 -37.71 -13.27
CA TYR A 227 -7.42 -37.72 -14.16
C TYR A 227 -6.26 -38.48 -13.52
N ASN A 228 -5.54 -39.25 -14.33
CA ASN A 228 -4.37 -40.03 -13.88
C ASN A 228 -3.04 -39.26 -13.99
N SER A 229 -3.05 -38.08 -14.61
CA SER A 229 -1.86 -37.23 -14.72
C SER A 229 -2.20 -35.75 -14.86
N GLU A 230 -1.36 -34.87 -14.31
CA GLU A 230 -1.47 -33.42 -14.49
C GLU A 230 -1.45 -33.03 -15.97
N ALA A 231 -0.62 -33.69 -16.79
CA ALA A 231 -0.53 -33.38 -18.22
C ALA A 231 -1.85 -33.59 -18.99
N THR A 232 -2.59 -34.67 -18.70
CA THR A 232 -3.88 -34.92 -19.37
C THR A 232 -4.99 -34.02 -18.84
N PHE A 233 -4.93 -33.64 -17.55
CA PHE A 233 -5.81 -32.65 -16.95
C PHE A 233 -5.60 -31.25 -17.55
N ALA A 234 -4.35 -30.81 -17.61
CA ALA A 234 -3.93 -29.57 -18.23
C ALA A 234 -4.30 -29.49 -19.72
N GLU A 235 -4.10 -30.57 -20.49
CA GLU A 235 -4.54 -30.65 -21.88
C GLU A 235 -6.04 -30.42 -22.02
N LYS A 236 -6.88 -31.07 -21.18
CA LYS A 236 -8.33 -30.87 -21.24
C LYS A 236 -8.71 -29.43 -20.92
N ALA A 237 -8.15 -28.87 -19.85
CA ALA A 237 -8.41 -27.49 -19.44
C ALA A 237 -8.03 -26.51 -20.56
N ARG A 238 -6.84 -26.68 -21.14
CA ARG A 238 -6.33 -25.86 -22.25
C ARG A 238 -7.22 -25.95 -23.49
N GLN A 239 -7.68 -27.14 -23.88
CA GLN A 239 -8.60 -27.30 -25.02
C GLN A 239 -9.92 -26.55 -24.80
N LEU A 240 -10.52 -26.70 -23.62
CA LEU A 240 -11.79 -26.04 -23.28
C LEU A 240 -11.64 -24.52 -23.25
N LEU A 241 -10.58 -24.02 -22.59
CA LEU A 241 -10.29 -22.59 -22.51
C LEU A 241 -9.96 -21.99 -23.88
N THR A 242 -9.19 -22.68 -24.71
CA THR A 242 -8.86 -22.22 -26.07
C THR A 242 -10.12 -22.06 -26.91
N ALA A 243 -10.97 -23.08 -26.95
CA ALA A 243 -12.19 -23.05 -27.75
C ALA A 243 -13.15 -21.93 -27.33
N TYR A 244 -13.15 -21.56 -26.05
CA TYR A 244 -14.05 -20.54 -25.52
C TYR A 244 -13.49 -19.12 -25.59
N LEU A 245 -12.26 -18.93 -25.10
CA LEU A 245 -11.62 -17.61 -24.99
C LEU A 245 -11.14 -17.10 -26.35
N LEU A 246 -10.71 -18.00 -27.24
CA LEU A 246 -10.05 -17.67 -28.51
C LEU A 246 -10.83 -18.19 -29.73
N GLY A 247 -12.03 -18.74 -29.54
CA GLY A 247 -12.81 -19.36 -30.61
C GLY A 247 -13.17 -18.43 -31.78
N ASP A 248 -13.08 -17.12 -31.57
CA ASP A 248 -13.34 -16.09 -32.59
C ASP A 248 -12.10 -15.84 -33.49
N ASP A 249 -10.91 -16.34 -33.12
CA ASP A 249 -9.68 -16.31 -33.93
C ASP A 249 -9.08 -17.73 -34.07
N PRO A 250 -9.23 -18.37 -35.25
CA PRO A 250 -8.82 -19.76 -35.46
C PRO A 250 -7.30 -19.97 -35.44
N VAL A 251 -6.48 -18.91 -35.47
CA VAL A 251 -5.01 -19.00 -35.41
C VAL A 251 -4.51 -18.92 -33.97
N SER A 252 -5.27 -18.27 -33.08
CA SER A 252 -4.94 -18.09 -31.68
C SER A 252 -5.21 -19.36 -30.87
N THR A 253 -4.22 -19.78 -30.10
CA THR A 253 -4.34 -20.97 -29.23
C THR A 253 -3.61 -20.77 -27.92
N ILE A 254 -4.14 -21.34 -26.84
CA ILE A 254 -3.40 -21.49 -25.59
C ILE A 254 -2.50 -22.71 -25.80
N THR A 255 -1.18 -22.56 -25.69
CA THR A 255 -0.22 -23.65 -25.93
C THR A 255 0.81 -23.76 -24.81
N PRO A 256 1.33 -24.96 -24.53
CA PRO A 256 2.45 -25.11 -23.60
C PRO A 256 3.65 -24.31 -24.10
N ALA A 257 4.24 -23.48 -23.23
CA ALA A 257 5.44 -22.73 -23.53
C ALA A 257 6.63 -23.31 -22.74
N ILE A 258 7.73 -23.60 -23.44
CA ILE A 258 8.98 -24.02 -22.80
C ILE A 258 9.76 -22.76 -22.43
N VAL A 259 10.00 -22.57 -21.15
CA VAL A 259 10.75 -21.42 -20.62
C VAL A 259 11.85 -21.92 -19.68
N ASN A 260 13.11 -21.81 -20.13
CA ASN A 260 14.31 -22.31 -19.46
C ASN A 260 14.16 -23.74 -18.92
N GLY A 261 13.65 -24.65 -19.74
CA GLY A 261 13.49 -26.08 -19.42
C GLY A 261 12.27 -26.45 -18.57
N SER A 262 11.42 -25.47 -18.21
CA SER A 262 10.10 -25.73 -17.61
C SER A 262 8.99 -25.49 -18.63
N VAL A 263 7.92 -26.28 -18.56
CA VAL A 263 6.81 -26.25 -19.53
C VAL A 263 5.56 -25.76 -18.81
N SER A 264 4.94 -24.68 -19.29
CA SER A 264 3.66 -24.21 -18.75
C SER A 264 2.52 -25.15 -19.15
N ASP A 265 1.46 -25.19 -18.36
CA ASP A 265 0.24 -25.92 -18.74
C ASP A 265 -0.54 -25.22 -19.85
N GLY A 266 -0.26 -23.95 -20.09
CA GLY A 266 -0.77 -23.22 -21.24
C GLY A 266 -0.44 -21.74 -21.15
N SER A 267 -0.12 -21.14 -22.29
CA SER A 267 0.14 -19.71 -22.39
C SER A 267 -0.57 -19.18 -23.64
N TYR A 268 -1.22 -18.03 -23.49
CA TYR A 268 -1.71 -17.23 -24.61
C TYR A 268 -0.86 -15.98 -24.75
N ARG A 269 -0.44 -15.69 -25.98
CA ARG A 269 0.51 -14.61 -26.29
C ARG A 269 0.05 -13.82 -27.49
N PHE A 270 0.39 -12.54 -27.47
CA PHE A 270 0.39 -11.67 -28.63
C PHE A 270 1.83 -11.27 -28.97
N GLY A 271 2.36 -11.81 -30.06
CA GLY A 271 3.81 -11.77 -30.33
C GLY A 271 4.58 -12.36 -29.14
N GLU A 272 5.51 -11.59 -28.59
CA GLU A 272 6.28 -11.97 -27.39
C GLU A 272 5.54 -11.68 -26.06
N THR A 273 4.43 -10.95 -26.10
CA THR A 273 3.73 -10.50 -24.89
C THR A 273 2.83 -11.61 -24.34
N LEU A 274 3.06 -12.03 -23.09
CA LEU A 274 2.22 -12.99 -22.38
C LEU A 274 0.95 -12.29 -21.85
N LEU A 275 -0.22 -12.72 -22.31
CA LEU A 275 -1.51 -12.14 -21.91
C LEU A 275 -2.28 -13.02 -20.92
N LEU A 276 -2.10 -14.34 -21.02
CA LEU A 276 -2.67 -15.30 -20.08
C LEU A 276 -1.72 -16.47 -19.87
N ASN A 277 -1.58 -16.93 -18.63
CA ASN A 277 -0.92 -18.19 -18.29
C ASN A 277 -1.84 -19.09 -17.47
N LEU A 278 -1.87 -20.37 -17.81
CA LEU A 278 -2.60 -21.42 -17.14
C LEU A 278 -1.61 -22.30 -16.38
N GLU A 279 -1.96 -22.62 -15.14
CA GLU A 279 -1.30 -23.63 -14.33
C GLU A 279 -2.34 -24.54 -13.68
N CYS A 280 -2.16 -25.84 -13.84
CA CYS A 280 -3.08 -26.88 -13.41
C CYS A 280 -2.41 -27.79 -12.37
N LYS A 281 -3.15 -28.15 -11.31
CA LYS A 281 -2.77 -29.15 -10.32
C LYS A 281 -3.93 -30.09 -10.09
N LEU A 282 -3.66 -31.40 -9.99
CA LEU A 282 -4.73 -32.39 -9.79
C LEU A 282 -5.49 -32.17 -8.49
N GLN A 283 -4.80 -31.81 -7.41
CA GLN A 283 -5.38 -31.52 -6.10
C GLN A 283 -4.55 -30.50 -5.34
N LYS A 284 -5.15 -29.87 -4.32
CA LYS A 284 -4.40 -29.01 -3.39
C LYS A 284 -3.31 -29.82 -2.68
N GLY A 285 -2.07 -29.38 -2.80
CA GLY A 285 -0.90 -30.01 -2.18
C GLY A 285 -0.29 -31.16 -2.98
N ASP A 286 -0.92 -31.59 -4.08
CA ASP A 286 -0.33 -32.57 -5.00
C ASP A 286 0.81 -31.93 -5.81
N GLY A 287 1.84 -32.71 -6.16
CA GLY A 287 3.07 -32.21 -6.82
C GLY A 287 3.95 -31.27 -5.97
N GLY A 288 3.50 -30.87 -4.76
CA GLY A 288 4.26 -30.07 -3.80
C GLY A 288 4.48 -28.60 -4.18
N GLY A 289 3.75 -28.10 -5.19
CA GLY A 289 3.89 -26.75 -5.73
C GLY A 289 2.57 -25.98 -5.74
N ASP A 290 2.65 -24.69 -5.45
CA ASP A 290 1.54 -23.75 -5.52
C ASP A 290 1.36 -23.22 -6.96
N PRO A 291 0.17 -23.37 -7.57
CA PRO A 291 -0.06 -22.98 -8.95
C PRO A 291 0.10 -21.47 -9.16
N THR A 292 -0.37 -20.64 -8.22
CA THR A 292 -0.25 -19.19 -8.29
C THR A 292 1.21 -18.76 -8.34
N MET A 293 2.05 -19.32 -7.46
CA MET A 293 3.48 -19.01 -7.43
C MET A 293 4.18 -19.48 -8.70
N GLN A 294 3.81 -20.65 -9.21
CA GLN A 294 4.34 -21.13 -10.49
C GLN A 294 3.97 -20.20 -11.65
N ASN A 295 2.73 -19.72 -11.68
CA ASN A 295 2.23 -18.74 -12.63
C ASN A 295 2.97 -17.39 -12.55
N VAL A 296 3.23 -16.89 -11.34
CA VAL A 296 4.05 -15.68 -11.11
C VAL A 296 5.45 -15.87 -11.70
N ALA A 297 6.07 -17.03 -11.49
CA ALA A 297 7.39 -17.31 -12.06
C ALA A 297 7.37 -17.37 -13.60
N TYR A 298 6.31 -17.91 -14.21
CA TYR A 298 6.14 -17.84 -15.66
C TYR A 298 5.97 -16.42 -16.16
N TYR A 299 5.21 -15.57 -15.47
CA TYR A 299 5.09 -14.16 -15.83
C TYR A 299 6.45 -13.46 -15.85
N ILE A 300 7.22 -13.54 -14.76
CA ILE A 300 8.53 -12.88 -14.65
C ILE A 300 9.49 -13.35 -15.76
N LYS A 301 9.42 -14.62 -16.14
CA LYS A 301 10.27 -15.15 -17.22
C LYS A 301 9.90 -14.71 -18.62
N ASN A 302 8.66 -14.31 -18.81
CA ASN A 302 8.16 -13.86 -20.10
C ASN A 302 8.16 -12.35 -20.25
N LEU A 303 8.62 -11.62 -19.23
CA LEU A 303 8.90 -10.20 -19.37
C LEU A 303 10.06 -10.00 -20.35
N PRO A 304 9.97 -8.98 -21.22
CA PRO A 304 11.09 -8.62 -22.09
C PRO A 304 12.28 -8.12 -21.28
N PHE A 305 13.48 -8.22 -21.85
CA PHE A 305 14.70 -7.72 -21.23
C PHE A 305 14.65 -6.22 -20.92
N VAL A 306 14.03 -5.45 -21.84
CA VAL A 306 13.75 -4.02 -21.64
C VAL A 306 12.27 -3.86 -21.34
N ILE A 307 11.97 -3.41 -20.13
CA ILE A 307 10.63 -3.07 -19.68
C ILE A 307 10.45 -1.56 -19.87
N ASP A 308 9.64 -1.16 -20.84
CA ASP A 308 9.36 0.24 -21.20
C ASP A 308 7.89 0.65 -20.92
N ARG A 309 7.07 -0.35 -20.57
CA ARG A 309 5.63 -0.24 -20.35
C ARG A 309 5.12 -1.28 -19.35
N GLN A 310 3.82 -1.24 -19.06
CA GLN A 310 3.15 -2.29 -18.30
C GLN A 310 2.87 -3.50 -19.21
N PHE A 311 3.01 -4.69 -18.65
CA PHE A 311 2.68 -5.98 -19.25
C PHE A 311 1.62 -6.67 -18.39
N PRO A 312 0.35 -6.23 -18.45
CA PRO A 312 -0.73 -6.89 -17.71
C PRO A 312 -0.92 -8.33 -18.23
N CYS A 313 -1.08 -9.28 -17.31
CA CYS A 313 -1.32 -10.69 -17.62
C CYS A 313 -2.36 -11.29 -16.65
N LEU A 314 -3.21 -12.17 -17.19
CA LEU A 314 -4.19 -12.95 -16.44
C LEU A 314 -3.58 -14.31 -16.07
N LEU A 315 -3.48 -14.61 -14.78
CA LEU A 315 -3.01 -15.91 -14.30
C LEU A 315 -4.22 -16.76 -13.91
N VAL A 316 -4.39 -17.89 -14.58
CA VAL A 316 -5.47 -18.84 -14.35
C VAL A 316 -4.92 -20.05 -13.61
N ASP A 317 -5.43 -20.27 -12.41
CA ASP A 317 -5.10 -21.44 -11.60
C ASP A 317 -6.28 -22.42 -11.64
N ILE A 318 -6.01 -23.68 -11.99
CA ILE A 318 -6.98 -24.76 -11.82
C ILE A 318 -6.37 -25.81 -10.89
N CYS A 319 -6.90 -25.91 -9.67
CA CYS A 319 -6.37 -26.81 -8.64
C CYS A 319 -7.49 -27.69 -8.07
N GLY A 320 -7.47 -28.96 -8.44
CA GLY A 320 -8.60 -29.86 -8.18
C GLY A 320 -9.90 -29.28 -8.77
N PRO A 321 -10.99 -29.24 -8.00
CA PRO A 321 -12.26 -28.72 -8.49
C PRO A 321 -12.34 -27.19 -8.36
N PHE A 322 -11.24 -26.44 -8.29
CA PHE A 322 -11.27 -24.99 -8.11
C PHE A 322 -10.58 -24.26 -9.25
N MET A 323 -11.19 -23.17 -9.71
CA MET A 323 -10.61 -22.22 -10.65
C MET A 323 -10.48 -20.85 -9.99
N SER A 324 -9.32 -20.19 -10.18
CA SER A 324 -9.07 -18.82 -9.70
C SER A 324 -8.42 -17.99 -10.80
N VAL A 325 -8.66 -16.68 -10.78
CA VAL A 325 -8.07 -15.74 -11.72
C VAL A 325 -7.37 -14.62 -10.95
N PHE A 326 -6.10 -14.41 -11.27
CA PHE A 326 -5.27 -13.34 -10.72
C PHE A 326 -4.86 -12.38 -11.85
N GLY A 327 -4.65 -11.11 -11.49
CA GLY A 327 -4.06 -10.11 -12.35
C GLY A 327 -2.64 -9.88 -11.88
N ILE A 328 -1.69 -9.91 -12.81
CA ILE A 328 -0.30 -9.54 -12.54
C ILE A 328 0.14 -8.46 -13.52
N VAL A 329 0.88 -7.47 -13.01
CA VAL A 329 1.45 -6.39 -13.83
C VAL A 329 2.75 -5.87 -13.19
N ASN A 330 3.71 -5.48 -14.02
CA ASN A 330 4.92 -4.81 -13.58
C ASN A 330 4.64 -3.33 -13.32
N THR A 331 5.14 -2.81 -12.20
CA THR A 331 5.04 -1.38 -11.84
C THR A 331 6.36 -0.65 -12.04
N SER A 332 7.43 -1.36 -12.35
CA SER A 332 8.72 -0.82 -12.77
C SER A 332 9.46 -1.91 -13.59
N ASP A 333 10.74 -1.71 -13.88
CA ASP A 333 11.60 -2.78 -14.37
C ASP A 333 12.11 -3.72 -13.25
N GLU A 334 11.83 -3.39 -12.00
CA GLU A 334 12.26 -4.11 -10.79
C GLU A 334 11.11 -4.75 -10.01
N ASP A 335 9.87 -4.28 -10.19
CA ASP A 335 8.73 -4.60 -9.34
C ASP A 335 7.52 -5.09 -10.14
N ALA A 336 6.81 -6.08 -9.59
CA ALA A 336 5.53 -6.58 -10.09
C ALA A 336 4.56 -6.89 -8.95
N ILE A 337 3.28 -6.65 -9.21
CA ILE A 337 2.19 -6.87 -8.26
C ILE A 337 1.23 -7.89 -8.86
N CYS A 338 0.88 -8.89 -8.07
CA CYS A 338 -0.04 -9.98 -8.38
C CYS A 338 -1.14 -10.04 -7.31
N GLU A 339 -2.40 -9.94 -7.72
CA GLU A 339 -3.53 -9.99 -6.80
C GLU A 339 -4.65 -10.88 -7.35
N PRO A 340 -5.41 -11.56 -6.48
CA PRO A 340 -6.62 -12.24 -6.92
C PRO A 340 -7.61 -11.19 -7.44
N LEU A 341 -8.12 -11.39 -8.66
CA LEU A 341 -9.17 -10.53 -9.22
C LEU A 341 -10.57 -10.96 -8.78
N VAL A 342 -10.70 -12.23 -8.37
CA VAL A 342 -11.96 -12.83 -7.93
C VAL A 342 -11.69 -13.98 -6.97
N MET A 343 -12.71 -14.33 -6.16
CA MET A 343 -12.67 -15.53 -5.33
C MET A 343 -12.55 -16.81 -6.17
N SER A 344 -11.99 -17.86 -5.58
CA SER A 344 -11.92 -19.18 -6.24
C SER A 344 -13.30 -19.81 -6.39
N PHE A 345 -13.64 -20.28 -7.59
CA PHE A 345 -14.92 -20.93 -7.87
C PHE A 345 -14.79 -22.45 -7.95
N PRO A 346 -15.76 -23.21 -7.42
CA PRO A 346 -15.84 -24.64 -7.64
C PRO A 346 -16.26 -24.95 -9.09
N LEU A 347 -15.46 -25.73 -9.80
CA LEU A 347 -15.74 -26.31 -11.13
C LEU A 347 -16.61 -27.57 -11.02
N LEU A 348 -17.70 -27.47 -10.27
CA LEU A 348 -18.69 -28.53 -10.09
C LEU A 348 -20.02 -28.04 -10.65
N PHE A 349 -20.81 -28.95 -11.22
CA PHE A 349 -22.16 -28.63 -11.65
C PHE A 349 -23.13 -28.93 -10.51
N PHE A 350 -23.85 -27.92 -10.02
CA PHE A 350 -24.78 -28.04 -8.89
C PHE A 350 -26.04 -27.20 -9.10
N ASP A 351 -27.09 -27.52 -8.37
CA ASP A 351 -28.39 -26.81 -8.43
C ASP A 351 -28.36 -25.42 -7.75
N ASN A 352 -27.23 -25.01 -7.17
CA ASN A 352 -27.04 -23.67 -6.64
C ASN A 352 -26.85 -22.66 -7.79
N GLU A 353 -27.97 -22.06 -8.20
CA GLU A 353 -28.03 -21.09 -9.29
C GLU A 353 -27.08 -19.91 -9.08
N TRP A 354 -26.99 -19.35 -7.87
CA TRP A 354 -26.12 -18.20 -7.60
C TRP A 354 -24.65 -18.51 -7.90
N LEU A 355 -24.15 -19.66 -7.43
CA LEU A 355 -22.78 -20.08 -7.69
C LEU A 355 -22.54 -20.36 -9.20
N MET A 356 -23.49 -20.97 -9.91
CA MET A 356 -23.36 -21.23 -11.35
C MET A 356 -23.39 -19.93 -12.17
N VAL A 357 -24.26 -18.99 -11.79
CA VAL A 357 -24.34 -17.65 -12.38
C VAL A 357 -23.05 -16.87 -12.13
N SER A 358 -22.49 -16.94 -10.91
CA SER A 358 -21.21 -16.31 -10.60
C SER A 358 -20.04 -16.92 -11.38
N LEU A 359 -20.01 -18.24 -11.55
CA LEU A 359 -19.02 -18.92 -12.40
C LEU A 359 -19.16 -18.49 -13.88
N ALA A 360 -20.39 -18.40 -14.39
CA ALA A 360 -20.65 -17.90 -15.75
C ALA A 360 -20.20 -16.44 -15.95
N ARG A 361 -20.48 -15.56 -14.98
CA ARG A 361 -19.98 -14.18 -15.00
C ARG A 361 -18.46 -14.13 -14.96
N MET A 362 -17.81 -14.94 -14.13
CA MET A 362 -16.35 -15.00 -14.07
C MET A 362 -15.76 -15.45 -15.41
N CYS A 363 -16.29 -16.51 -16.03
CA CYS A 363 -15.83 -16.99 -17.34
C CYS A 363 -16.05 -15.95 -18.46
N ALA A 364 -17.22 -15.31 -18.50
CA ALA A 364 -17.51 -14.24 -19.45
C ALA A 364 -16.60 -13.03 -19.25
N SER A 365 -16.31 -12.69 -17.99
CA SER A 365 -15.34 -11.62 -17.63
C SER A 365 -13.93 -11.98 -18.08
N LEU A 366 -13.52 -13.24 -17.91
CA LEU A 366 -12.22 -13.73 -18.40
C LEU A 366 -12.12 -13.64 -19.91
N LYS A 367 -13.18 -14.03 -20.65
CA LYS A 367 -13.24 -13.88 -22.11
C LYS A 367 -13.09 -12.42 -22.53
N ALA A 368 -13.86 -11.52 -21.91
CA ALA A 368 -13.79 -10.09 -22.20
C ALA A 368 -12.40 -9.51 -21.91
N ALA A 369 -11.81 -9.85 -20.77
CA ALA A 369 -10.49 -9.35 -20.38
C ALA A 369 -9.37 -9.85 -21.30
N VAL A 370 -9.41 -11.12 -21.73
CA VAL A 370 -8.45 -11.62 -22.74
C VAL A 370 -8.58 -10.85 -24.05
N GLN A 371 -9.81 -10.58 -24.49
CA GLN A 371 -10.04 -9.78 -25.70
C GLN A 371 -9.54 -8.33 -25.55
N GLU A 372 -9.83 -7.68 -24.41
CA GLU A 372 -9.36 -6.31 -24.13
C GLU A 372 -7.83 -6.22 -24.15
N LEU A 373 -7.13 -7.13 -23.44
CA LEU A 373 -5.67 -7.17 -23.46
C LEU A 373 -5.10 -7.42 -24.87
N THR A 374 -5.76 -8.26 -25.66
CA THR A 374 -5.37 -8.55 -27.04
C THR A 374 -5.53 -7.31 -27.93
N ASN A 375 -6.67 -6.61 -27.81
CA ASN A 375 -6.96 -5.38 -28.55
C ASN A 375 -5.95 -4.28 -28.19
N SER A 376 -5.63 -4.10 -26.91
CA SER A 376 -4.62 -3.14 -26.49
C SER A 376 -3.24 -3.45 -27.09
N CYS A 377 -2.89 -4.73 -27.27
CA CYS A 377 -1.66 -5.10 -27.95
C CYS A 377 -1.68 -4.76 -29.44
N TYR A 378 -2.81 -4.97 -30.13
CA TYR A 378 -2.98 -4.55 -31.52
C TYR A 378 -2.83 -3.03 -31.68
N GLU A 379 -3.46 -2.24 -30.80
CA GLU A 379 -3.37 -0.78 -30.79
C GLU A 379 -1.93 -0.32 -30.58
N LEU A 380 -1.23 -0.87 -29.59
CA LEU A 380 0.18 -0.56 -29.32
C LEU A 380 1.08 -0.91 -30.51
N SER A 381 0.84 -2.04 -31.18
CA SER A 381 1.58 -2.42 -32.38
C SER A 381 1.31 -1.47 -33.55
N ALA A 382 0.05 -1.04 -33.75
CA ALA A 382 -0.31 -0.09 -34.80
C ALA A 382 0.34 1.29 -34.58
N SER A 383 0.32 1.81 -33.34
CA SER A 383 0.95 3.10 -33.00
C SER A 383 2.46 3.10 -33.24
N ARG A 384 3.15 1.99 -32.96
CA ARG A 384 4.61 1.86 -33.21
C ARG A 384 4.99 1.94 -34.70
N HIS A 385 4.07 1.63 -35.62
CA HIS A 385 4.32 1.75 -37.05
C HIS A 385 4.18 3.19 -37.58
N HIS A 386 3.57 4.11 -36.83
CA HIS A 386 3.37 5.51 -37.23
C HIS A 386 4.48 6.46 -36.75
N ASP A 387 5.22 6.12 -35.69
CA ASP A 387 6.35 6.91 -35.18
C ASP A 387 7.67 6.57 -35.89
N ALA A 388 7.79 7.01 -37.15
CA ALA A 388 9.05 6.94 -37.91
C ALA A 388 10.12 7.97 -37.46
N PHE A 389 9.83 8.78 -36.43
CA PHE A 389 10.70 9.84 -35.91
C PHE A 389 11.04 9.66 -34.42
N GLY A 390 11.64 8.51 -34.07
CA GLY A 390 12.77 8.43 -33.12
C GLY A 390 12.63 8.91 -31.66
N LEU A 391 11.47 9.34 -31.17
CA LEU A 391 11.26 9.65 -29.75
C LEU A 391 10.50 8.49 -29.10
N HIS A 392 11.26 7.53 -28.57
CA HIS A 392 10.74 6.49 -27.69
C HIS A 392 10.28 7.18 -26.39
N LEU A 393 9.04 7.66 -26.33
CA LEU A 393 8.45 8.12 -25.07
C LEU A 393 8.23 6.87 -24.21
N THR A 394 9.14 6.59 -23.30
CA THR A 394 8.97 5.48 -22.36
C THR A 394 7.85 5.84 -21.39
N THR A 395 6.92 4.92 -21.16
CA THR A 395 5.89 5.08 -20.12
C THR A 395 6.38 4.64 -18.74
N LEU A 396 7.70 4.44 -18.60
CA LEU A 396 8.32 3.88 -17.40
C LEU A 396 7.98 4.70 -16.15
N ASP A 397 8.00 6.03 -16.27
CA ASP A 397 7.64 6.95 -15.19
C ASP A 397 6.20 6.79 -14.73
N ARG A 398 5.32 6.26 -15.58
CA ARG A 398 3.89 6.05 -15.29
C ARG A 398 3.56 4.69 -14.71
N LEU A 399 4.48 3.72 -14.74
CA LEU A 399 4.17 2.33 -14.35
C LEU A 399 3.79 2.17 -12.87
N ARG A 400 4.24 3.10 -12.02
CA ARG A 400 3.95 3.13 -10.58
C ARG A 400 2.65 3.86 -10.23
N PHE A 401 1.97 4.43 -11.22
CA PHE A 401 0.78 5.24 -11.00
C PHE A 401 -0.48 4.51 -11.50
N PRO A 402 -1.66 4.88 -10.97
CA PRO A 402 -2.91 4.33 -11.46
C PRO A 402 -3.14 4.58 -12.97
N TYR A 403 -3.95 3.74 -13.61
CA TYR A 403 -4.24 3.80 -15.05
C TYR A 403 -5.01 5.07 -15.43
N LYS A 404 -5.94 5.50 -14.56
CA LYS A 404 -6.83 6.64 -14.83
C LYS A 404 -6.06 7.94 -14.61
N ASP A 405 -5.91 8.71 -15.67
CA ASP A 405 -5.12 9.95 -15.71
C ASP A 405 -5.83 11.08 -16.46
N SER A 406 -7.10 10.89 -16.79
CA SER A 406 -7.83 11.80 -17.64
C SER A 406 -9.32 11.70 -17.39
N VAL A 407 -10.01 12.79 -17.66
CA VAL A 407 -11.46 12.92 -17.53
C VAL A 407 -12.01 13.57 -18.78
N GLU A 408 -13.12 13.06 -19.28
CA GLU A 408 -13.83 13.68 -20.39
C GLU A 408 -14.77 14.76 -19.84
N ARG A 409 -14.68 15.98 -20.38
CA ARG A 409 -15.62 17.07 -20.07
C ARG A 409 -16.04 17.75 -21.35
N ASN A 410 -17.35 17.71 -21.65
CA ASN A 410 -17.94 18.31 -22.85
C ASN A 410 -17.25 17.83 -24.14
N GLY A 411 -16.92 16.54 -24.24
CA GLY A 411 -16.20 15.97 -25.39
C GLY A 411 -14.73 16.38 -25.50
N THR A 412 -14.16 16.98 -24.46
CA THR A 412 -12.72 17.30 -24.39
C THR A 412 -12.06 16.46 -23.30
N ASP A 413 -10.99 15.75 -23.65
CA ASP A 413 -10.18 15.02 -22.69
C ASP A 413 -9.23 15.95 -21.94
N ILE A 414 -9.35 15.91 -20.62
CA ILE A 414 -8.54 16.67 -19.67
C ILE A 414 -7.58 15.67 -19.04
N SER A 415 -6.31 15.70 -19.46
CA SER A 415 -5.26 14.81 -18.96
C SER A 415 -4.51 15.40 -17.75
N PHE A 416 -4.01 14.51 -16.90
CA PHE A 416 -3.25 14.80 -15.70
C PHE A 416 -1.89 14.10 -15.75
N GLN A 417 -0.83 14.85 -15.48
CA GLN A 417 0.52 14.31 -15.35
C GLN A 417 0.83 14.09 -13.87
N TYR A 418 0.90 12.83 -13.44
CA TYR A 418 1.33 12.47 -12.09
C TYR A 418 2.76 12.96 -11.82
N LEU A 419 2.97 13.57 -10.65
CA LEU A 419 4.26 14.13 -10.24
C LEU A 419 4.87 13.34 -9.08
N GLU A 420 4.09 13.06 -8.04
CA GLU A 420 4.55 12.36 -6.84
C GLU A 420 3.38 11.71 -6.09
N VAL A 421 3.70 10.69 -5.30
CA VAL A 421 2.78 10.09 -4.32
C VAL A 421 2.82 10.95 -3.06
N VAL A 422 1.66 11.45 -2.62
CA VAL A 422 1.53 12.22 -1.38
C VAL A 422 1.29 11.28 -0.19
N GLN A 423 0.35 10.36 -0.38
CA GLN A 423 0.08 9.24 0.51
C GLN A 423 -0.55 8.11 -0.30
N ARG A 424 -0.83 6.97 0.34
CA ARG A 424 -1.50 5.87 -0.34
C ARG A 424 -2.80 6.35 -1.03
N PHE A 425 -2.90 6.10 -2.33
CA PHE A 425 -4.00 6.51 -3.21
C PHE A 425 -4.19 8.01 -3.41
N VAL A 426 -3.27 8.86 -2.94
CA VAL A 426 -3.33 10.31 -3.12
C VAL A 426 -2.05 10.78 -3.79
N PHE A 427 -2.20 11.51 -4.88
CA PHE A 427 -1.12 11.89 -5.76
C PHE A 427 -1.19 13.38 -6.05
N ARG A 428 -0.02 14.00 -6.16
CA ARG A 428 0.08 15.33 -6.77
C ARG A 428 0.21 15.14 -8.27
N ALA A 429 -0.58 15.86 -9.05
CA ALA A 429 -0.51 15.86 -10.50
C ALA A 429 -0.50 17.29 -11.05
N ASN A 430 -0.05 17.46 -12.28
CA ASN A 430 -0.13 18.70 -13.03
C ASN A 430 -1.20 18.60 -14.12
N HIS A 431 -1.99 19.65 -14.28
CA HIS A 431 -2.89 19.85 -15.40
C HIS A 431 -2.78 21.29 -15.89
N ALA A 432 -2.40 21.48 -17.16
CA ALA A 432 -2.26 22.79 -17.79
C ALA A 432 -1.41 23.80 -16.98
N GLY A 433 -0.33 23.32 -16.34
CA GLY A 433 0.55 24.15 -15.51
C GLY A 433 0.03 24.40 -14.08
N VAL A 434 -1.14 23.88 -13.72
CA VAL A 434 -1.72 23.97 -12.39
C VAL A 434 -1.58 22.63 -11.67
N ASN A 435 -1.13 22.65 -10.42
CA ASN A 435 -1.07 21.43 -9.62
C ASN A 435 -2.44 21.12 -9.01
N VAL A 436 -2.79 19.84 -9.03
CA VAL A 436 -4.02 19.28 -8.46
C VAL A 436 -3.67 18.09 -7.56
N ILE A 437 -4.62 17.73 -6.70
CA ILE A 437 -4.57 16.49 -5.94
C ILE A 437 -5.52 15.49 -6.61
N ILE A 438 -5.01 14.31 -6.91
CA ILE A 438 -5.78 13.17 -7.37
C ILE A 438 -5.88 12.16 -6.25
N LYS A 439 -7.10 11.71 -5.94
CA LYS A 439 -7.37 10.66 -4.95
C LYS A 439 -8.17 9.54 -5.58
N PHE A 440 -7.82 8.30 -5.23
CA PHE A 440 -8.66 7.13 -5.47
C PHE A 440 -9.27 6.68 -4.14
N ALA A 441 -10.59 6.67 -4.07
CA ALA A 441 -11.32 6.30 -2.85
C ALA A 441 -12.27 5.12 -3.12
N LYS A 442 -12.61 4.34 -2.09
CA LYS A 442 -13.62 3.25 -2.22
C LYS A 442 -15.06 3.75 -2.20
N ARG A 443 -15.23 5.01 -1.80
CA ARG A 443 -16.47 5.76 -1.64
C ARG A 443 -16.09 7.22 -1.45
N TYR A 444 -16.97 8.14 -1.82
CA TYR A 444 -16.67 9.56 -1.71
C TYR A 444 -17.95 10.38 -1.56
N GLY A 445 -18.04 11.16 -0.49
CA GLY A 445 -19.16 12.07 -0.23
C GLY A 445 -19.01 13.38 -1.00
N ALA A 446 -19.11 13.32 -2.34
CA ALA A 446 -18.94 14.47 -3.23
C ALA A 446 -19.92 15.61 -2.90
N GLU A 447 -21.17 15.27 -2.54
CA GLU A 447 -22.17 16.28 -2.13
C GLU A 447 -21.74 17.03 -0.87
N VAL A 448 -21.25 16.32 0.14
CA VAL A 448 -20.77 16.94 1.39
C VAL A 448 -19.51 17.76 1.12
N HIS A 449 -18.62 17.27 0.26
CA HIS A 449 -17.43 18.00 -0.16
C HIS A 449 -17.80 19.33 -0.85
N ASP A 450 -18.68 19.30 -1.85
CA ASP A 450 -19.13 20.50 -2.56
C ASP A 450 -19.85 21.48 -1.64
N TYR A 451 -20.68 20.98 -0.71
CA TYR A 451 -21.31 21.80 0.32
C TYR A 451 -20.28 22.50 1.21
N CYS A 452 -19.30 21.76 1.73
CA CYS A 452 -18.22 22.32 2.54
C CYS A 452 -17.33 23.30 1.76
N TRP A 453 -17.10 23.06 0.47
CA TRP A 453 -16.39 24.00 -0.40
C TRP A 453 -17.18 25.30 -0.55
N GLY A 454 -18.48 25.21 -0.81
CA GLY A 454 -19.39 26.36 -0.89
C GLY A 454 -19.46 27.17 0.41
N ALA A 455 -19.36 26.49 1.56
CA ALA A 455 -19.24 27.12 2.88
C ALA A 455 -17.84 27.69 3.17
N GLY A 456 -16.85 27.40 2.32
CA GLY A 456 -15.49 27.93 2.43
C GLY A 456 -14.52 27.08 3.25
N PHE A 457 -14.86 25.83 3.56
CA PHE A 457 -14.08 24.94 4.43
C PHE A 457 -13.52 23.70 3.73
N ALA A 458 -13.54 23.62 2.39
CA ALA A 458 -12.95 22.49 1.66
C ALA A 458 -12.21 22.99 0.41
N PRO A 459 -11.25 22.22 -0.15
CA PRO A 459 -10.74 22.48 -1.49
C PRO A 459 -11.84 22.30 -2.53
N LYS A 460 -11.78 23.04 -3.63
CA LYS A 460 -12.67 22.85 -4.77
C LYS A 460 -12.52 21.45 -5.35
N LEU A 461 -13.62 20.71 -5.40
CA LEU A 461 -13.74 19.48 -6.18
C LEU A 461 -13.79 19.84 -7.67
N LEU A 462 -12.90 19.27 -8.47
CA LEU A 462 -12.81 19.51 -9.91
C LEU A 462 -13.51 18.40 -10.68
N PHE A 463 -13.28 17.15 -10.27
CA PHE A 463 -13.86 15.95 -10.87
C PHE A 463 -14.09 14.87 -9.81
N CYS A 464 -15.17 14.13 -9.98
CA CYS A 464 -15.49 12.95 -9.17
C CYS A 464 -16.19 11.94 -10.08
N GLU A 465 -15.49 10.86 -10.43
CA GLU A 465 -15.94 9.85 -11.39
C GLU A 465 -15.93 8.47 -10.74
N LEU A 466 -17.03 7.72 -10.87
CA LEU A 466 -17.09 6.33 -10.44
C LEU A 466 -16.43 5.44 -11.51
N LEU A 467 -15.45 4.64 -11.10
CA LEU A 467 -14.74 3.69 -11.95
C LEU A 467 -15.42 2.30 -11.94
N PRO A 468 -15.21 1.48 -12.99
CA PRO A 468 -15.76 0.12 -13.12
C PRO A 468 -15.72 -0.73 -11.84
N ASN A 469 -14.58 -0.76 -11.15
CA ASN A 469 -14.36 -1.56 -9.95
C ASN A 469 -14.94 -0.96 -8.65
N GLY A 470 -15.77 0.07 -8.75
CA GLY A 470 -16.40 0.76 -7.62
C GLY A 470 -15.48 1.72 -6.88
N TRP A 471 -14.26 1.95 -7.37
CA TRP A 471 -13.44 3.06 -6.89
C TRP A 471 -13.96 4.39 -7.43
N VAL A 472 -13.63 5.48 -6.75
CA VAL A 472 -13.96 6.83 -7.14
C VAL A 472 -12.67 7.56 -7.47
N PHE A 473 -12.56 8.06 -8.69
CA PHE A 473 -11.50 8.94 -9.14
C PHE A 473 -11.86 10.39 -8.82
N VAL A 474 -11.12 10.98 -7.90
CA VAL A 474 -11.39 12.32 -7.37
C VAL A 474 -10.23 13.23 -7.75
N VAL A 475 -10.54 14.39 -8.32
CA VAL A 475 -9.55 15.44 -8.61
C VAL A 475 -10.01 16.71 -7.92
N MET A 476 -9.12 17.33 -7.14
CA MET A 476 -9.41 18.55 -6.39
C MET A 476 -8.25 19.55 -6.49
N GLU A 477 -8.52 20.83 -6.20
CA GLU A 477 -7.47 21.85 -6.15
C GLU A 477 -6.40 21.50 -5.11
N GLN A 478 -5.14 21.81 -5.40
CA GLN A 478 -4.07 21.74 -4.41
C GLN A 478 -4.04 23.03 -3.59
N LEU A 479 -4.12 22.92 -2.27
CA LEU A 479 -3.98 24.04 -1.33
C LEU A 479 -2.67 23.92 -0.51
N PRO A 480 -2.08 25.04 -0.07
CA PRO A 480 -0.90 25.05 0.80
C PRO A 480 -1.29 24.77 2.26
N LEU A 481 -1.65 23.51 2.51
CA LEU A 481 -2.17 23.04 3.79
C LEU A 481 -1.03 22.65 4.76
N CYS A 482 -1.18 23.00 6.03
CA CYS A 482 -0.34 22.51 7.11
C CYS A 482 -1.19 22.04 8.31
N PRO A 483 -0.62 21.28 9.27
CA PRO A 483 -1.36 20.84 10.45
C PRO A 483 -1.84 22.00 11.33
N LEU A 484 -3.04 21.88 11.93
CA LEU A 484 -3.68 22.94 12.75
C LEU A 484 -2.81 23.52 13.86
N ARG A 485 -1.89 22.73 14.43
CA ARG A 485 -0.97 23.19 15.49
C ARG A 485 -0.09 24.39 15.09
N GLN A 486 0.01 24.68 13.79
CA GLN A 486 0.76 25.83 13.27
C GLN A 486 -0.09 27.11 13.21
N ALA A 487 -1.40 27.01 13.43
CA ALA A 487 -2.35 28.12 13.39
C ALA A 487 -2.60 28.72 14.78
N ASN A 488 -3.22 29.91 14.80
CA ASN A 488 -3.69 30.52 16.04
C ASN A 488 -4.92 29.76 16.57
N GLY A 489 -4.79 29.12 17.74
CA GLY A 489 -5.84 28.27 18.32
C GLY A 489 -7.18 28.98 18.55
N MET A 490 -7.18 30.29 18.81
CA MET A 490 -8.43 31.05 19.00
C MET A 490 -9.22 31.18 17.68
N ILE A 491 -8.52 31.45 16.57
CA ILE A 491 -9.14 31.55 15.25
C ILE A 491 -9.65 30.19 14.80
N VAL A 492 -8.87 29.14 15.05
CA VAL A 492 -9.26 27.77 14.70
C VAL A 492 -10.54 27.37 15.44
N ARG A 493 -10.66 27.66 16.75
CA ARG A 493 -11.88 27.34 17.52
C ARG A 493 -13.14 27.99 16.95
N ASP A 494 -13.08 29.27 16.58
CA ASP A 494 -14.21 29.98 15.97
C ASP A 494 -14.62 29.34 14.62
N GLN A 495 -13.64 28.96 13.80
CA GLN A 495 -13.90 28.31 12.52
C GLN A 495 -14.41 26.88 12.66
N LEU A 496 -13.92 26.12 13.64
CA LEU A 496 -14.43 24.79 13.96
C LEU A 496 -15.92 24.83 14.36
N LEU A 497 -16.33 25.83 15.15
CA LEU A 497 -17.75 26.01 15.50
C LEU A 497 -18.60 26.37 14.27
N LYS A 498 -18.06 27.16 13.34
CA LYS A 498 -18.75 27.46 12.06
C LYS A 498 -18.91 26.21 11.20
N ILE A 499 -17.88 25.35 11.16
CA ILE A 499 -17.94 24.07 10.46
C ILE A 499 -19.01 23.16 11.07
N GLU A 500 -19.04 23.03 12.40
CA GLU A 500 -20.03 22.23 13.11
C GLU A 500 -21.46 22.66 12.76
N ASN A 501 -21.75 23.96 12.89
CA ASN A 501 -23.08 24.51 12.55
C ASN A 501 -23.43 24.29 11.07
N ALA A 502 -22.48 24.50 10.14
CA ALA A 502 -22.72 24.31 8.72
C ALA A 502 -23.07 22.85 8.39
N LEU A 503 -22.33 21.88 8.94
CA LEU A 503 -22.61 20.46 8.75
C LEU A 503 -23.98 20.08 9.31
N GLN A 504 -24.31 20.57 10.50
CA GLN A 504 -25.62 20.37 11.12
C GLN A 504 -26.77 20.95 10.29
N ASP A 505 -26.64 22.20 9.84
CA ASP A 505 -27.64 22.89 9.01
C ASP A 505 -27.85 22.18 7.67
N GLY A 506 -26.78 21.62 7.10
CA GLY A 506 -26.81 20.82 5.87
C GLY A 506 -27.36 19.39 6.06
N SER A 507 -27.57 18.93 7.29
CA SER A 507 -27.81 17.51 7.61
C SER A 507 -26.73 16.60 7.00
N PHE A 508 -25.48 17.06 7.07
CA PHE A 508 -24.32 16.37 6.53
C PHE A 508 -23.34 15.99 7.63
N VAL A 509 -22.67 14.87 7.42
CA VAL A 509 -21.68 14.31 8.32
C VAL A 509 -20.45 14.01 7.49
N HIS A 510 -19.30 14.51 7.90
CA HIS A 510 -18.02 14.15 7.33
C HIS A 510 -17.59 12.75 7.79
N GLY A 511 -17.91 12.38 9.03
CA GLY A 511 -17.78 11.01 9.55
C GLY A 511 -16.36 10.63 9.97
N ASP A 512 -15.35 11.40 9.56
CA ASP A 512 -13.94 11.14 9.83
C ASP A 512 -13.13 12.41 10.15
N LEU A 513 -13.69 13.32 10.95
CA LEU A 513 -13.05 14.59 11.35
C LEU A 513 -11.90 14.44 12.35
N ARG A 514 -11.02 13.46 12.14
CA ARG A 514 -9.79 13.30 12.92
C ARG A 514 -8.81 14.42 12.59
N GLU A 515 -7.82 14.63 13.47
CA GLU A 515 -6.89 15.77 13.40
C GLU A 515 -6.12 15.88 12.07
N HIS A 516 -5.87 14.78 11.37
CA HIS A 516 -5.17 14.81 10.07
C HIS A 516 -6.09 15.18 8.89
N ASN A 517 -7.41 15.11 9.07
CA ASN A 517 -8.41 15.50 8.07
C ASN A 517 -8.91 16.93 8.25
N VAL A 518 -8.39 17.63 9.26
CA VAL A 518 -8.67 19.04 9.52
C VAL A 518 -7.36 19.81 9.46
N MET A 519 -7.21 20.64 8.44
CA MET A 519 -5.95 21.28 8.08
C MET A 519 -6.06 22.81 8.09
N TRP A 520 -4.91 23.48 8.13
CA TRP A 520 -4.81 24.94 8.06
C TRP A 520 -4.31 25.38 6.69
N ASP A 521 -5.11 26.19 6.00
CA ASP A 521 -4.70 26.89 4.78
C ASP A 521 -3.98 28.19 5.17
N THR A 522 -2.66 28.17 5.02
CA THR A 522 -1.77 29.29 5.35
C THR A 522 -2.00 30.52 4.47
N SER A 523 -2.55 30.35 3.27
CA SER A 523 -2.76 31.43 2.31
C SER A 523 -3.99 32.27 2.64
N LYS A 524 -5.05 31.61 3.12
CA LYS A 524 -6.35 32.24 3.42
C LYS A 524 -6.66 32.32 4.92
N ASN A 525 -5.77 31.82 5.78
CA ASN A 525 -5.95 31.74 7.23
C ASN A 525 -7.28 31.08 7.62
N ARG A 526 -7.53 29.89 7.07
CA ARG A 526 -8.77 29.15 7.29
C ARG A 526 -8.54 27.67 7.58
N VAL A 527 -9.46 27.10 8.33
CA VAL A 527 -9.61 25.66 8.51
C VAL A 527 -10.18 25.07 7.23
N VAL A 528 -9.55 23.99 6.78
CA VAL A 528 -9.93 23.23 5.59
C VAL A 528 -10.08 21.77 5.97
N LEU A 529 -11.26 21.22 5.70
CA LEU A 529 -11.57 19.81 5.77
C LEU A 529 -11.08 19.12 4.51
N ILE A 530 -10.49 17.95 4.68
CA ILE A 530 -10.05 17.06 3.61
C ILE A 530 -10.49 15.63 3.93
N ASP A 531 -10.42 14.75 2.94
CA ASP A 531 -10.77 13.33 3.09
C ASP A 531 -12.26 13.06 3.33
N PHE A 532 -13.07 13.34 2.30
CA PHE A 532 -14.52 13.11 2.31
C PHE A 532 -14.92 11.66 1.99
N ASP A 533 -14.04 10.68 2.19
CA ASP A 533 -14.32 9.29 1.79
C ASP A 533 -15.53 8.72 2.55
N TRP A 534 -15.70 9.12 3.81
CA TRP A 534 -16.74 8.59 4.70
C TRP A 534 -17.93 9.54 4.84
N SER A 535 -17.89 10.67 4.14
CA SER A 535 -18.89 11.71 4.28
C SER A 535 -20.22 11.30 3.64
N GLY A 536 -21.33 11.73 4.25
CA GLY A 536 -22.67 11.45 3.78
C GLY A 536 -23.75 12.23 4.52
N ARG A 537 -25.00 11.86 4.29
CA ARG A 537 -26.19 12.44 4.93
C ARG A 537 -26.43 11.86 6.32
N ASP A 538 -26.79 12.75 7.24
CA ASP A 538 -27.14 12.42 8.62
C ASP A 538 -28.27 11.38 8.69
N GLY A 539 -28.05 10.30 9.42
CA GLY A 539 -29.00 9.21 9.62
C GLY A 539 -29.30 8.34 8.39
N VAL A 540 -28.64 8.58 7.25
CA VAL A 540 -28.90 7.87 5.99
C VAL A 540 -27.69 7.06 5.54
N ASP A 541 -26.55 7.73 5.34
CA ASP A 541 -25.32 7.06 4.94
C ASP A 541 -24.67 6.38 6.15
N THR A 542 -23.90 5.31 5.93
CA THR A 542 -23.38 4.46 7.01
C THR A 542 -21.85 4.39 7.00
N TYR A 543 -21.27 4.22 8.18
CA TYR A 543 -19.84 3.92 8.32
C TYR A 543 -19.42 2.69 7.49
N PRO A 544 -18.21 2.69 6.91
CA PRO A 544 -17.72 1.52 6.20
C PRO A 544 -17.54 0.30 7.12
N PRO A 545 -17.57 -0.92 6.57
CA PRO A 545 -17.13 -2.10 7.30
C PRO A 545 -15.61 -2.02 7.55
N PHE A 546 -15.13 -2.73 8.57
CA PHE A 546 -13.70 -2.83 8.93
C PHE A 546 -13.08 -1.51 9.41
N MET A 547 -13.82 -0.69 10.16
CA MET A 547 -13.24 0.45 10.86
C MET A 547 -12.12 -0.02 11.81
N ASN A 548 -11.04 0.77 11.91
CA ASN A 548 -9.94 0.45 12.81
C ASN A 548 -10.41 0.49 14.27
N ALA A 549 -10.38 -0.66 14.95
CA ALA A 549 -10.82 -0.81 16.33
C ALA A 549 -9.88 -0.15 17.37
N GLU A 550 -8.66 0.21 16.98
CA GLU A 550 -7.69 0.91 17.85
C GLU A 550 -7.98 2.40 17.97
N ILE A 551 -8.83 2.95 17.08
CA ILE A 551 -9.26 4.34 17.15
C ILE A 551 -10.41 4.46 18.14
N ALA A 552 -10.30 5.41 19.07
CA ALA A 552 -11.37 5.79 19.97
C ALA A 552 -12.45 6.59 19.22
N TRP A 553 -13.29 5.89 18.47
CA TRP A 553 -14.40 6.46 17.70
C TRP A 553 -15.44 7.15 18.62
N PRO A 554 -16.20 8.14 18.08
CA PRO A 554 -17.31 8.76 18.80
C PRO A 554 -18.32 7.72 19.31
N PRO A 555 -18.96 7.92 20.47
CA PRO A 555 -20.02 7.04 20.93
C PRO A 555 -21.12 6.90 19.87
N GLY A 556 -21.47 5.66 19.49
CA GLY A 556 -22.46 5.36 18.45
C GLY A 556 -21.88 5.19 17.04
N ALA A 557 -20.63 5.61 16.79
CA ALA A 557 -19.95 5.40 15.51
C ALA A 557 -19.42 3.97 15.40
N VAL A 558 -20.18 3.09 14.72
CA VAL A 558 -19.89 1.66 14.59
C VAL A 558 -19.96 1.24 13.12
N CYS A 559 -19.21 0.20 12.76
CA CYS A 559 -19.20 -0.38 11.40
C CYS A 559 -20.61 -0.64 10.89
N GLY A 560 -20.96 -0.10 9.72
CA GLY A 560 -22.26 -0.32 9.08
C GLY A 560 -23.44 0.44 9.69
N GLU A 561 -23.24 1.17 10.79
CA GLU A 561 -24.29 2.00 11.40
C GLU A 561 -24.34 3.40 10.76
N PRO A 562 -25.48 4.11 10.86
CA PRO A 562 -25.64 5.44 10.30
C PRO A 562 -24.63 6.46 10.82
N LEU A 563 -24.17 7.32 9.93
CA LEU A 563 -23.46 8.55 10.25
C LEU A 563 -24.39 9.49 11.01
N GLN A 564 -23.86 10.16 12.04
CA GLN A 564 -24.62 11.14 12.82
C GLN A 564 -23.83 12.43 13.00
N VAL A 565 -24.49 13.58 12.91
CA VAL A 565 -23.87 14.91 13.15
C VAL A 565 -23.21 14.99 14.54
N ALA A 566 -23.73 14.25 15.51
CA ALA A 566 -23.15 14.15 16.85
C ALA A 566 -21.74 13.53 16.85
N HIS A 567 -21.42 12.68 15.88
CA HIS A 567 -20.09 12.08 15.75
C HIS A 567 -19.05 13.13 15.34
N ASP A 568 -19.41 14.03 14.43
CA ASP A 568 -18.54 15.13 14.01
C ASP A 568 -18.38 16.17 15.13
N ALA A 569 -19.46 16.51 15.84
CA ALA A 569 -19.40 17.38 17.01
C ALA A 569 -18.45 16.85 18.10
N TYR A 570 -18.45 15.53 18.33
CA TYR A 570 -17.50 14.88 19.25
C TYR A 570 -16.05 15.08 18.82
N TRP A 571 -15.75 14.88 17.52
CA TRP A 571 -14.41 15.08 16.99
C TRP A 571 -13.96 16.55 17.08
N ILE A 572 -14.84 17.47 16.71
CA ILE A 572 -14.59 18.91 16.77
C ILE A 572 -14.29 19.35 18.21
N ALA A 573 -15.10 18.92 19.18
CA ALA A 573 -14.86 19.20 20.60
C ALA A 573 -13.50 18.65 21.07
N SER A 574 -13.15 17.42 20.67
CA SER A 574 -11.86 16.79 20.97
C SER A 574 -10.66 17.56 20.38
N ILE A 575 -10.78 18.07 19.16
CA ILE A 575 -9.75 18.92 18.52
C ILE A 575 -9.65 20.25 19.27
N ALA A 576 -10.79 20.93 19.49
CA ALA A 576 -10.85 22.24 20.13
C ALA A 576 -10.24 22.25 21.54
N ALA A 577 -10.40 21.16 22.29
CA ALA A 577 -9.82 20.97 23.62
C ALA A 577 -8.28 20.85 23.62
N ARG A 578 -7.68 20.41 22.50
CA ARG A 578 -6.23 20.21 22.36
C ARG A 578 -5.48 21.41 21.78
N LEU A 579 -6.19 22.35 21.19
CA LEU A 579 -5.61 23.61 20.72
C LEU A 579 -5.09 24.41 21.92
N LYS A 580 -3.86 24.92 21.83
CA LYS A 580 -3.25 25.77 22.87
C LYS A 580 -3.64 27.23 22.69
#